data_AF-A0A3R9L5T7-F1
#
_entry.id   AF-A0A3R9L5T7-F1
#
_cell.length_a   1.000
_cell.length_b   1.000
_cell.length_c   1.000
_cell.angle_alpha   90.00
_cell.angle_beta   90.00
_cell.angle_gamma   90.00
#
_symmetry.space_group_name_H-M   'P 1'
#
loop_
_entity.id
_entity.type
_entity.pdbx_description
1 polymer ?
#
loop_
_entity_poly.entity_id
_entity_poly.type
_entity_poly.pdbx_seq_one_letter_code
_entity_poly.pdbx_strand_id
1 'polypeptide(L)'
;MSCGSGLSVVSSLVDVSVHPATNTDSLGGYSEGKVREDLCAMCGSCIADSFGGVCPTARCPKALMNGPCGGAMEGKCEVDLNRDCAWELIYLRLKEIGRLDLLEKIFKPKDY
;
A
#
# COMPACT_ATOMS: atom_id res chain seq x y z
N MET A 1 12.36 -1.19 13.50
CA MET A 1 11.00 -0.76 13.85
C MET A 1 10.59 0.35 12.90
N SER A 2 9.58 0.13 12.05
CA SER A 2 9.12 1.12 11.07
C SER A 2 7.63 1.40 11.22
N CYS A 3 7.25 2.65 10.92
CA CYS A 3 5.87 3.07 10.69
C CYS A 3 5.42 2.63 9.28
N GLY A 4 4.14 2.82 8.95
CA GLY A 4 3.57 2.46 7.64
C GLY A 4 4.33 3.06 6.44
N SER A 5 4.74 4.33 6.50
CA SER A 5 5.53 4.95 5.42
C SER A 5 6.93 4.32 5.31
N GLY A 6 7.60 4.08 6.44
CA GLY A 6 8.90 3.40 6.46
C GLY A 6 8.82 1.97 5.93
N LEU A 7 7.74 1.25 6.23
CA LEU A 7 7.49 -0.07 5.65
C LEU A 7 7.38 0.00 4.12
N SER A 8 6.62 0.95 3.57
CA SER A 8 6.50 1.10 2.11
C SER A 8 7.81 1.43 1.41
N VAL A 9 8.71 2.17 2.08
CA VAL A 9 10.06 2.46 1.55
C VAL A 9 10.94 1.22 1.64
N VAL A 10 11.01 0.58 2.81
CA VAL A 10 11.89 -0.59 2.99
C VAL A 10 11.44 -1.74 2.09
N SER A 11 10.13 -1.96 1.95
CA SER A 11 9.58 -3.01 1.09
C SER A 11 9.91 -2.81 -0.38
N SER A 12 10.20 -1.58 -0.84
CA SER A 12 10.60 -1.34 -2.24
C SER A 12 12.10 -1.56 -2.48
N LEU A 13 12.88 -1.85 -1.44
CA LEU A 13 14.35 -1.97 -1.51
C LEU A 13 14.86 -3.40 -1.25
N VAL A 14 13.99 -4.32 -0.81
CA VAL A 14 14.38 -5.67 -0.40
C VAL A 14 13.40 -6.68 -0.99
N ASP A 15 13.83 -7.91 -1.29
CA ASP A 15 12.96 -8.95 -1.87
C ASP A 15 12.43 -9.95 -0.83
N VAL A 16 12.18 -9.45 0.37
CA VAL A 16 11.63 -10.22 1.49
C VAL A 16 10.38 -9.53 2.06
N SER A 17 9.56 -10.30 2.76
CA SER A 17 8.40 -9.73 3.47
C SER A 17 8.85 -8.73 4.54
N VAL A 18 8.24 -7.55 4.55
CA VAL A 18 8.51 -6.48 5.51
C VAL A 18 7.24 -6.25 6.33
N HIS A 19 7.38 -6.24 7.64
CA HIS A 19 6.26 -6.07 8.57
C HIS A 19 6.37 -4.75 9.35
N PRO A 20 5.25 -4.07 9.63
CA PRO A 20 5.28 -2.85 10.41
C PRO A 20 5.57 -3.19 11.87
N ALA A 21 6.31 -2.33 12.56
CA ALA A 21 6.46 -2.44 14.01
C ALA A 21 5.41 -1.63 14.75
N THR A 22 4.87 -0.57 14.11
CA THR A 22 3.90 0.34 14.71
C THR A 22 2.80 0.71 13.72
N ASN A 23 1.66 1.13 14.25
CA ASN A 23 0.65 1.84 13.49
C ASN A 23 1.00 3.32 13.38
N THR A 24 0.65 3.95 12.26
CA THR A 24 0.90 5.37 12.04
C THR A 24 -0.38 6.16 12.20
N ASP A 25 -0.47 6.96 13.27
CA ASP A 25 -1.53 7.95 13.50
C ASP A 25 -1.09 9.37 13.07
N SER A 26 0.22 9.62 13.06
CA SER A 26 0.82 10.88 12.63
C SER A 26 2.09 10.60 11.82
N LEU A 27 2.22 11.23 10.65
CA LEU A 27 3.38 11.04 9.78
C LEU A 27 4.43 12.11 10.04
N GLY A 28 5.60 11.68 10.51
CA GLY A 28 6.82 12.50 10.46
C GLY A 28 7.67 12.26 9.20
N GLY A 29 7.21 11.40 8.27
CA GLY A 29 7.95 11.03 7.07
C GLY A 29 8.06 12.19 6.09
N TYR A 30 9.26 12.77 5.99
CA TYR A 30 9.52 13.99 5.22
C TYR A 30 10.59 13.70 4.16
N SER A 31 10.32 14.06 2.90
CA SER A 31 11.24 13.90 1.77
C SER A 31 11.10 15.10 0.86
N GLU A 32 12.22 15.66 0.39
CA GLU A 32 12.24 16.81 -0.54
C GLU A 32 11.39 18.00 -0.10
N GLY A 33 11.28 18.27 1.21
CA GLY A 33 10.48 19.39 1.71
C GLY A 33 8.98 19.10 1.84
N LYS A 34 8.53 17.85 1.68
CA LYS A 34 7.11 17.48 1.77
C LYS A 34 6.90 16.18 2.55
N VAL A 35 5.73 16.07 3.17
CA VAL A 35 5.24 14.83 3.76
C VAL A 35 4.88 13.85 2.65
N ARG A 36 5.32 12.60 2.75
CA ARG A 36 5.04 11.53 1.76
C ARG A 36 3.69 10.86 2.02
N GLU A 37 2.62 11.59 1.81
CA GLU A 37 1.24 11.12 2.00
C GLU A 37 0.86 9.98 1.02
N ASP A 38 1.53 9.90 -0.13
CA ASP A 38 1.35 8.83 -1.11
C ASP A 38 1.76 7.44 -0.58
N LEU A 39 2.58 7.40 0.48
CA LEU A 39 3.06 6.16 1.09
C LEU A 39 2.20 5.69 2.27
N CYS A 40 1.51 6.60 2.95
CA CYS A 40 0.78 6.23 4.17
C CYS A 40 -0.37 7.22 4.46
N ALA A 41 -1.56 6.67 4.63
CA ALA A 41 -2.79 7.41 4.89
C ALA A 41 -3.03 7.73 6.38
N MET A 42 -2.04 7.47 7.25
CA MET A 42 -2.11 7.78 8.70
C MET A 42 -3.36 7.21 9.42
N CYS A 43 -3.85 6.05 8.98
CA CYS A 43 -5.13 5.49 9.42
C CYS A 43 -5.11 4.73 10.77
N GLY A 44 -3.99 4.73 11.50
CA GLY A 44 -3.86 4.04 12.80
C GLY A 44 -3.97 2.51 12.79
N SER A 45 -4.11 1.91 11.61
CA SER A 45 -4.35 0.47 11.43
C SER A 45 -3.60 0.00 10.18
N CYS A 46 -2.29 -0.23 10.33
CA CYS A 46 -1.43 -0.60 9.22
C CYS A 46 -1.78 -2.03 8.75
N ILE A 47 -2.07 -2.15 7.45
CA ILE A 47 -2.34 -3.42 6.77
C ILE A 47 -1.41 -3.64 5.57
N ALA A 48 -0.47 -2.72 5.34
CA ALA A 48 0.33 -2.68 4.11
C ALA A 48 1.25 -3.90 3.94
N ASP A 49 1.64 -4.59 5.03
CA ASP A 49 2.40 -5.84 4.93
C ASP A 49 1.63 -6.94 4.20
N SER A 50 0.32 -7.00 4.40
CA SER A 50 -0.56 -7.92 3.69
C SER A 50 -0.66 -7.62 2.19
N PHE A 51 -0.16 -6.46 1.76
CA PHE A 51 -0.14 -5.98 0.38
C PHE A 51 1.29 -5.79 -0.16
N GLY A 52 2.27 -6.52 0.40
CA GLY A 52 3.66 -6.48 -0.05
C GLY A 52 4.37 -5.15 0.22
N GLY A 53 3.83 -4.35 1.14
CA GLY A 53 4.33 -3.04 1.52
C GLY A 53 3.68 -1.86 0.79
N VAL A 54 2.80 -2.12 -0.18
CA VAL A 54 2.06 -1.09 -0.89
C VAL A 54 0.77 -0.79 -0.12
N CYS A 55 0.60 0.45 0.35
CA CYS A 55 -0.60 0.83 1.11
C CYS A 55 -1.80 1.04 0.16
N PRO A 56 -2.85 0.18 0.18
CA PRO A 56 -3.99 0.33 -0.72
C PRO A 56 -4.81 1.59 -0.42
N THR A 57 -4.87 2.02 0.84
CA THR A 57 -5.60 3.23 1.25
C THR A 57 -4.92 4.51 0.76
N ALA A 58 -3.58 4.55 0.78
CA ALA A 58 -2.83 5.75 0.37
C ALA A 58 -2.63 5.82 -1.15
N ARG A 59 -2.39 4.67 -1.80
CA ARG A 59 -2.06 4.60 -3.24
C ARG A 59 -3.29 4.53 -4.14
N CYS A 60 -4.42 3.99 -3.67
CA CYS A 60 -5.64 3.92 -4.46
C CYS A 60 -6.50 5.16 -4.22
N PRO A 61 -6.89 5.92 -5.26
CA PRO A 61 -7.83 7.05 -5.11
C PRO A 61 -9.18 6.65 -4.52
N LYS A 62 -9.59 5.38 -4.70
CA LYS A 62 -10.82 4.81 -4.15
C LYS A 62 -10.63 4.13 -2.79
N ALA A 63 -9.40 4.11 -2.25
CA ALA A 63 -9.04 3.49 -0.97
C ALA A 63 -9.52 2.03 -0.79
N LEU A 64 -9.59 1.25 -1.88
CA LEU A 64 -10.13 -0.11 -1.88
C LEU A 64 -9.17 -1.12 -1.22
N MET A 65 -9.63 -1.78 -0.16
CA MET A 65 -8.85 -2.77 0.60
C MET A 65 -9.14 -4.22 0.21
N ASN A 66 -10.30 -4.50 -0.40
CA ASN A 66 -10.78 -5.86 -0.69
C ASN A 66 -10.94 -6.08 -2.20
N GLY A 67 -9.82 -6.00 -2.92
CA GLY A 67 -9.75 -6.27 -4.36
C GLY A 67 -9.75 -5.03 -5.26
N PRO A 68 -9.36 -5.20 -6.53
CA PRO A 68 -9.33 -4.15 -7.53
C PRO A 68 -10.74 -3.67 -7.91
N CYS A 69 -10.86 -2.44 -8.40
CA CYS A 69 -12.13 -1.90 -8.92
C CYS A 69 -12.51 -2.37 -10.32
N GLY A 70 -11.61 -3.07 -11.03
CA GLY A 70 -11.85 -3.57 -12.39
C GLY A 70 -11.68 -2.55 -13.52
N GLY A 71 -11.51 -1.25 -13.25
CA GLY A 71 -11.32 -0.24 -14.30
C GLY A 71 -9.86 0.07 -14.64
N ALA A 72 -8.89 -0.64 -14.07
CA ALA A 72 -7.49 -0.45 -14.44
C ALA A 72 -7.26 -0.78 -15.92
N MET A 73 -6.57 0.10 -16.65
CA MET A 73 -6.30 -0.05 -18.08
C MET A 73 -4.79 0.05 -18.30
N GLU A 74 -4.19 -0.98 -18.92
CA GLU A 74 -2.73 -1.05 -19.18
C GLU A 74 -1.86 -0.76 -17.93
N GLY A 75 -2.30 -1.23 -16.77
CA GLY A 75 -1.61 -1.01 -15.49
C GLY A 75 -1.80 0.38 -14.87
N LYS A 76 -2.56 1.28 -15.51
CA LYS A 76 -2.88 2.63 -15.01
C LYS A 76 -4.24 2.69 -14.32
N CYS A 77 -4.41 3.68 -13.44
CA CYS A 77 -5.67 3.92 -12.74
C CYS A 77 -6.71 4.57 -13.67
N GLU A 78 -7.99 4.17 -13.54
CA GLU A 78 -9.09 4.78 -14.29
C GLU A 78 -9.36 6.25 -13.91
N VAL A 79 -9.03 6.63 -12.67
CA VAL A 79 -9.32 7.98 -12.14
C VAL A 79 -8.23 8.96 -12.57
N ASP A 80 -6.99 8.49 -12.71
CA ASP A 80 -5.83 9.29 -13.08
C ASP A 80 -4.84 8.44 -13.89
N LEU A 81 -4.81 8.67 -15.21
CA LEU A 81 -3.96 7.93 -16.15
C LEU A 81 -2.45 8.12 -15.90
N ASN A 82 -2.05 9.14 -15.14
CA ASN A 82 -0.65 9.35 -14.78
C ASN A 82 -0.22 8.46 -13.61
N ARG A 83 -1.15 7.80 -12.91
CA ARG A 83 -0.87 6.95 -11.75
C ARG A 83 -0.95 5.48 -12.12
N ASP A 84 0.01 4.71 -11.61
CA ASP A 84 -0.05 3.25 -11.65
C ASP A 84 -1.20 2.75 -10.75
N CYS A 85 -1.86 1.69 -11.19
CA CYS A 85 -2.91 1.05 -10.41
C CYS A 85 -2.30 0.43 -9.14
N ALA A 86 -2.79 0.87 -7.97
CA ALA A 86 -2.32 0.34 -6.69
C ALA A 86 -2.42 -1.20 -6.61
N TRP A 87 -3.49 -1.80 -7.14
CA TRP A 87 -3.69 -3.24 -7.14
C TRP A 87 -2.78 -3.99 -8.10
N GLU A 88 -2.40 -3.38 -9.23
CA GLU A 88 -1.38 -3.94 -10.13
C GLU A 88 -0.03 -3.98 -9.42
N LEU A 89 0.37 -2.87 -8.76
CA LEU A 89 1.59 -2.80 -7.98
C LEU A 89 1.62 -3.83 -6.84
N ILE A 90 0.50 -4.00 -6.14
CA ILE A 90 0.34 -5.01 -5.08
C ILE A 90 0.54 -6.42 -5.66
N TYR A 91 -0.14 -6.73 -6.76
CA TYR A 91 -0.04 -8.06 -7.39
C TYR A 91 1.39 -8.38 -7.83
N LEU A 92 2.03 -7.45 -8.56
CA LEU A 92 3.41 -7.60 -8.99
C LEU A 92 4.33 -7.81 -7.80
N ARG A 93 4.16 -7.00 -6.75
CA ARG A 93 4.99 -7.08 -5.56
C ARG A 93 4.82 -8.40 -4.79
N LEU A 94 3.58 -8.85 -4.60
CA LEU A 94 3.29 -10.13 -3.95
C LEU A 94 3.78 -11.32 -4.77
N LYS A 95 3.73 -11.22 -6.09
CA LYS A 95 4.29 -12.22 -7.00
C LYS A 95 5.81 -12.34 -6.86
N GLU A 96 6.52 -11.21 -6.77
CA GLU A 96 7.99 -11.18 -6.59
C GLU A 96 8.41 -11.86 -5.28
N ILE A 97 7.73 -11.59 -4.18
CA ILE A 97 8.07 -12.18 -2.87
C ILE A 97 7.43 -13.56 -2.64
N GLY A 98 6.73 -14.12 -3.64
CA GLY A 98 6.08 -15.43 -3.56
C GLY A 98 4.93 -15.52 -2.55
N ARG A 99 4.20 -14.41 -2.32
CA ARG A 99 3.12 -14.29 -1.32
C ARG A 99 1.75 -13.95 -1.91
N LEU A 100 1.42 -14.54 -3.06
CA LEU A 100 0.11 -14.36 -3.69
C LEU A 100 -1.06 -14.88 -2.83
N ASP A 101 -0.80 -15.77 -1.86
CA ASP A 101 -1.77 -16.25 -0.87
C ASP A 101 -2.44 -15.10 -0.10
N LEU A 102 -1.76 -13.97 0.08
CA LEU A 102 -2.28 -12.83 0.82
C LEU A 102 -3.45 -12.13 0.12
N LEU A 103 -3.62 -12.30 -1.19
CA LEU A 103 -4.73 -11.71 -1.96
C LEU A 103 -6.09 -12.30 -1.59
N GLU A 104 -6.12 -13.51 -1.02
CA GLU A 104 -7.35 -14.17 -0.57
C GLU A 104 -7.86 -13.63 0.77
N LYS A 105 -7.05 -12.82 1.47
CA LYS A 105 -7.39 -12.28 2.77
C LYS A 105 -8.41 -11.15 2.64
N ILE A 106 -9.54 -11.30 3.35
CA ILE A 106 -10.59 -10.29 3.42
C ILE A 106 -10.39 -9.44 4.68
N PHE A 107 -10.38 -8.12 4.50
CA PHE A 107 -10.30 -7.15 5.59
C PHE A 107 -11.69 -6.67 5.99
N LYS A 108 -11.90 -6.51 7.30
CA LYS A 108 -13.11 -5.85 7.80
C LYS A 108 -13.14 -4.39 7.32
N PRO A 109 -14.34 -3.82 7.13
CA PRO A 109 -14.48 -2.38 6.96
C PRO A 109 -13.74 -1.64 8.09
N LYS A 110 -13.07 -0.55 7.76
CA LYS A 110 -12.46 0.33 8.76
C LYS A 110 -13.54 1.24 9.32
N ASP A 111 -13.60 1.33 10.64
CA ASP A 111 -14.37 2.35 11.33
C ASP A 111 -13.62 3.67 11.18
N TYR A 112 -14.25 4.66 10.55
CA TYR A 112 -13.71 6.00 10.30
C TYR A 112 -14.40 7.05 11.16
#